data_AF-A0A3G2L561-F1
#
_entry.id   AF-A0A3G2L561-F1
#
_cell.length_a   1.000
_cell.length_b   1.000
_cell.length_c   1.000
_cell.angle_alpha   90.00
_cell.angle_beta   90.00
_cell.angle_gamma   90.00
#
_symmetry.space_group_name_H-M   'P 1'
#
loop_
_entity.id
_entity.type
_entity.pdbx_description
1 polymer ?
#
loop_
_entity_poly.entity_id
_entity_poly.type
_entity_poly.pdbx_seq_one_letter_code
_entity_poly.pdbx_strand_id
1 'polypeptide(L)'
;MYSQLQDPAPYPGIAGFIGVYFRIQPDDSAFEGIYVRPKVGRVNNQQYRNHAVQYISYPNAKFDMLRKSDPGKYEGSAPVALKEWITMRIEVNGDFAEMYINNAKYSTFVVDKMLGKHKIGGVGLYVDIGTIGYFKDLKITKRAFDPTKNKEVKVDDI
;
A
#
# COMPACT_ATOMS: atom_id res chain seq x y z
N MET A 1 2.17 -0.36 12.39
CA MET A 1 2.17 -1.79 12.06
C MET A 1 3.58 -2.36 12.21
N TYR A 2 3.71 -3.63 12.55
CA TYR A 2 4.98 -4.34 12.73
C TYR A 2 4.86 -5.70 12.04
N SER A 3 5.89 -6.12 11.31
CA SER A 3 5.89 -7.41 10.61
C SER A 3 7.14 -8.21 10.90
N GLN A 4 6.96 -9.52 11.03
CA GLN A 4 8.04 -10.50 11.05
C GLN A 4 7.65 -11.70 10.18
N LEU A 5 8.65 -12.41 9.69
CA LEU A 5 8.44 -13.63 8.92
C LEU A 5 8.05 -14.78 9.86
N GLN A 6 7.17 -15.65 9.41
CA GLN A 6 7.00 -16.96 10.06
C GLN A 6 8.26 -17.81 9.86
N ASP A 7 8.55 -18.64 10.87
CA ASP A 7 9.62 -19.62 10.86
C ASP A 7 9.08 -20.94 11.44
N PRO A 8 8.96 -22.01 10.63
CA PRO A 8 9.37 -22.11 9.23
C PRO A 8 8.53 -21.24 8.28
N ALA A 9 9.12 -20.85 7.14
CA ALA A 9 8.40 -20.14 6.09
C ALA A 9 7.36 -21.06 5.41
N PRO A 10 6.08 -20.67 5.27
CA PRO A 10 5.06 -21.52 4.65
C PRO A 10 5.22 -21.65 3.13
N TYR A 11 5.92 -20.72 2.47
CA TYR A 11 6.21 -20.76 1.04
C TYR A 11 7.45 -19.90 0.70
N PRO A 12 8.12 -20.12 -0.44
CA PRO A 12 9.28 -19.32 -0.83
C PRO A 12 8.88 -17.89 -1.22
N GLY A 13 9.71 -16.91 -0.85
CA GLY A 13 9.49 -15.52 -1.25
C GLY A 13 8.61 -14.70 -0.28
N ILE A 14 8.31 -15.22 0.91
CA ILE A 14 7.72 -14.41 1.99
C ILE A 14 8.57 -13.15 2.24
N ALA A 15 7.89 -12.01 2.41
CA ALA A 15 8.52 -10.70 2.50
C ALA A 15 7.95 -9.81 3.62
N GLY A 16 7.17 -10.38 4.54
CA GLY A 16 6.56 -9.65 5.65
C GLY A 16 5.38 -8.78 5.21
N PHE A 17 4.64 -9.21 4.19
CA PHE A 17 3.60 -8.39 3.57
C PHE A 17 2.57 -7.95 4.61
N ILE A 18 2.39 -6.63 4.71
CA ILE A 18 1.52 -6.00 5.71
C ILE A 18 0.99 -4.68 5.17
N GLY A 19 -0.26 -4.32 5.48
CA GLY A 19 -0.85 -3.10 4.97
C GLY A 19 -2.28 -2.86 5.39
N VAL A 20 -2.97 -2.04 4.61
CA VAL A 20 -4.36 -1.64 4.86
C VAL A 20 -5.17 -1.83 3.59
N TYR A 21 -6.33 -2.47 3.74
CA TYR A 21 -7.38 -2.50 2.75
C TYR A 21 -8.40 -1.41 3.06
N PHE A 22 -8.99 -0.83 2.01
CA PHE A 22 -9.99 0.22 2.11
C PHE A 22 -10.99 0.09 0.97
N ARG A 23 -12.16 0.74 1.11
CA ARG A 23 -13.30 0.60 0.18
C ARG A 23 -13.74 -0.85 0.02
N ILE A 24 -13.65 -1.61 1.10
CA ILE A 24 -14.06 -3.01 1.14
C ILE A 24 -15.59 -3.06 1.01
N GLN A 25 -16.09 -3.83 0.05
CA GLN A 25 -17.51 -4.08 -0.08
C GLN A 25 -18.03 -4.95 1.08
N PRO A 26 -19.31 -4.83 1.47
CA PRO A 26 -19.87 -5.61 2.58
C PRO A 26 -19.76 -7.13 2.43
N ASP A 27 -19.64 -7.63 1.19
CA ASP A 27 -19.52 -9.05 0.84
C ASP A 27 -18.07 -9.47 0.53
N ASP A 28 -17.09 -8.60 0.80
CA ASP A 28 -15.65 -8.78 0.54
C ASP A 28 -15.28 -9.05 -0.94
N SER A 29 -16.23 -8.87 -1.87
CA SER A 29 -16.03 -9.18 -3.30
C SER A 29 -15.11 -8.20 -4.02
N ALA A 30 -14.99 -6.97 -3.50
CA ALA A 30 -14.07 -5.96 -4.01
C ALA A 30 -13.53 -5.07 -2.90
N PHE A 31 -12.28 -4.66 -3.08
CA PHE A 31 -11.58 -3.74 -2.19
C PHE A 31 -10.39 -3.14 -2.92
N GLU A 32 -9.82 -2.10 -2.34
CA GLU A 32 -8.53 -1.54 -2.72
C GLU A 32 -7.55 -1.71 -1.57
N GLY A 33 -6.26 -1.72 -1.86
CA GLY A 33 -5.26 -1.94 -0.82
C GLY A 33 -3.94 -1.31 -1.16
N ILE A 34 -3.27 -0.79 -0.13
CA ILE A 34 -1.86 -0.44 -0.19
C ILE A 34 -1.15 -1.23 0.91
N TYR A 35 -0.13 -1.99 0.50
CA TYR A 35 0.68 -2.79 1.41
C TYR A 35 2.15 -2.64 1.11
N VAL A 36 2.98 -2.99 2.09
CA VAL A 36 4.44 -2.99 1.99
C VAL A 36 5.02 -4.38 2.15
N ARG A 37 6.26 -4.56 1.70
CA ARG A 37 7.07 -5.78 1.77
C ARG A 37 8.37 -5.48 2.54
N PRO A 38 8.34 -5.44 3.89
CA PRO A 38 9.44 -4.89 4.66
C PRO A 38 10.77 -5.64 4.49
N LYS A 39 10.76 -6.91 4.09
CA LYS A 39 11.99 -7.66 3.79
C LYS A 39 12.85 -7.01 2.68
N VAL A 40 12.23 -6.30 1.73
CA VAL A 40 12.93 -5.73 0.56
C VAL A 40 13.07 -4.21 0.60
N GLY A 41 12.55 -3.52 1.63
CA GLY A 41 12.51 -2.04 1.65
C GLY A 41 13.88 -1.36 1.73
N ARG A 42 14.88 -2.02 2.34
CA ARG A 42 16.24 -1.47 2.55
C ARG A 42 17.36 -2.40 2.08
N VAL A 43 17.08 -3.36 1.20
CA VAL A 43 18.14 -4.24 0.66
C VAL A 43 19.03 -3.49 -0.33
N ASN A 44 20.30 -3.87 -0.43
CA ASN A 44 21.27 -3.28 -1.37
C ASN A 44 21.04 -3.77 -2.82
N ASN A 45 19.80 -3.69 -3.30
CA ASN A 45 19.40 -4.05 -4.66
C ASN A 45 18.19 -3.18 -5.04
N GLN A 46 18.39 -2.28 -6.01
CA GLN A 46 17.37 -1.30 -6.38
C GLN A 46 16.12 -1.96 -6.97
N GLN A 47 16.28 -3.04 -7.75
CA GLN A 47 15.15 -3.75 -8.33
C GLN A 47 14.22 -4.29 -7.23
N TYR A 48 14.76 -4.92 -6.19
CA TYR A 48 13.95 -5.40 -5.07
C TYR A 48 13.35 -4.25 -4.26
N ARG A 49 14.10 -3.16 -4.05
CA ARG A 49 13.57 -1.96 -3.38
C ARG A 49 12.38 -1.36 -4.12
N ASN A 50 12.37 -1.38 -5.45
CA ASN A 50 11.27 -0.89 -6.28
C ASN A 50 9.98 -1.74 -6.17
N HIS A 51 9.99 -2.81 -5.38
CA HIS A 51 8.83 -3.66 -5.10
C HIS A 51 8.42 -3.64 -3.61
N ALA A 52 8.91 -2.66 -2.84
CA ALA A 52 8.68 -2.56 -1.40
C ALA A 52 7.28 -2.05 -1.01
N VAL A 53 6.59 -1.32 -1.88
CA VAL A 53 5.17 -0.94 -1.74
C VAL A 53 4.40 -1.38 -2.97
N GLN A 54 3.12 -1.73 -2.79
CA GLN A 54 2.20 -2.11 -3.85
C GLN A 54 0.80 -1.56 -3.56
N TYR A 55 0.18 -0.95 -4.58
CA TYR A 55 -1.26 -0.76 -4.65
C TYR A 55 -1.93 -1.90 -5.43
N ILE A 56 -3.13 -2.31 -5.01
CA ILE A 56 -3.98 -3.27 -5.70
C ILE A 56 -5.45 -2.82 -5.69
N SER A 57 -6.23 -3.27 -6.68
CA SER A 57 -7.69 -3.20 -6.66
C SER A 57 -8.28 -4.56 -7.03
N TYR A 58 -8.87 -5.23 -6.06
CA TYR A 58 -9.48 -6.54 -6.24
C TYR A 58 -10.87 -6.41 -6.87
N PRO A 59 -11.28 -7.33 -7.78
CA PRO A 59 -10.56 -8.54 -8.22
C PRO A 59 -9.64 -8.35 -9.43
N ASN A 60 -9.76 -7.24 -10.16
CA ASN A 60 -9.26 -7.15 -11.53
C ASN A 60 -7.85 -6.56 -11.68
N ALA A 61 -7.30 -5.95 -10.63
CA ALA A 61 -6.00 -5.30 -10.63
C ALA A 61 -5.14 -5.84 -9.48
N LYS A 62 -4.72 -7.09 -9.62
CA LYS A 62 -3.79 -7.77 -8.71
C LYS A 62 -2.35 -7.37 -9.04
N PHE A 63 -1.42 -7.58 -8.10
CA PHE A 63 -0.02 -7.13 -8.25
C PHE A 63 0.66 -7.66 -9.52
N ASP A 64 0.39 -8.91 -9.90
CA ASP A 64 1.00 -9.59 -11.04
C ASP A 64 0.44 -9.08 -12.37
N MET A 65 -0.84 -8.70 -12.38
CA MET A 65 -1.49 -8.05 -13.52
C MET A 65 -0.93 -6.63 -13.70
N LEU A 66 -0.93 -5.84 -12.62
CA LEU A 66 -0.46 -4.45 -12.63
C LEU A 66 1.01 -4.33 -13.02
N ARG A 67 1.87 -5.25 -12.56
CA ARG A 67 3.28 -5.24 -12.94
C ARG A 67 3.49 -5.49 -14.43
N LYS A 68 2.57 -6.17 -15.10
CA LYS A 68 2.62 -6.42 -16.56
C LYS A 68 2.00 -5.27 -17.35
N SER A 69 0.85 -4.74 -16.91
CA SER A 69 0.14 -3.68 -17.63
C SER A 69 0.74 -2.30 -17.41
N ASP A 70 1.20 -2.01 -16.20
CA ASP A 70 1.63 -0.69 -15.74
C ASP A 70 2.92 -0.81 -14.88
N PRO A 71 4.03 -1.29 -15.47
CA PRO A 71 5.26 -1.59 -14.73
C PRO A 71 5.78 -0.36 -13.97
N GLY A 72 5.94 -0.51 -12.65
CA GLY A 72 6.44 0.56 -11.78
C GLY A 72 5.45 1.69 -11.47
N LYS A 73 4.22 1.65 -12.00
CA LYS A 73 3.21 2.69 -11.72
C LYS A 73 2.52 2.48 -10.37
N TYR A 74 2.14 1.23 -10.10
CA TYR A 74 1.37 0.86 -8.90
C TYR A 74 2.22 0.12 -7.86
N GLU A 75 3.53 0.21 -7.97
CA GLU A 75 4.50 -0.32 -7.02
C GLU A 75 5.74 0.58 -6.97
N GLY A 76 6.52 0.47 -5.91
CA GLY A 76 7.71 1.31 -5.79
C GLY A 76 8.51 1.01 -4.54
N SER A 77 9.36 1.99 -4.18
CA SER A 77 10.20 1.90 -2.98
C SER A 77 9.55 2.52 -1.74
N ALA A 78 9.85 1.94 -0.58
CA ALA A 78 9.42 2.46 0.72
C ALA A 78 10.48 2.12 1.77
N PRO A 79 10.82 3.05 2.69
CA PRO A 79 11.91 2.87 3.66
C PRO A 79 11.48 2.01 4.87
N VAL A 80 11.03 0.79 4.61
CA VAL A 80 10.52 -0.17 5.61
C VAL A 80 11.48 -1.34 5.83
N ALA A 81 11.40 -1.95 7.02
CA ALA A 81 12.20 -3.13 7.38
C ALA A 81 11.39 -4.09 8.26
N LEU A 82 11.76 -5.38 8.27
CA LEU A 82 11.20 -6.37 9.18
C LEU A 82 11.59 -6.03 10.62
N LYS A 83 10.77 -6.48 11.57
CA LYS A 83 11.02 -6.36 13.02
C LYS A 83 11.16 -4.92 13.52
N GLU A 84 10.60 -3.96 12.80
CA GLU A 84 10.52 -2.55 13.18
C GLU A 84 9.07 -2.07 13.15
N TRP A 85 8.74 -1.11 14.01
CA TRP A 85 7.45 -0.42 13.92
C TRP A 85 7.46 0.54 12.72
N ILE A 86 6.47 0.36 11.85
CA ILE A 86 6.20 1.19 10.69
C ILE A 86 4.94 1.99 10.97
N THR A 87 5.05 3.32 10.98
CA THR A 87 3.87 4.20 10.99
C THR A 87 3.45 4.42 9.54
N MET A 88 2.24 3.98 9.19
CA MET A 88 1.67 4.17 7.86
C MET A 88 0.43 5.07 7.98
N ARG A 89 0.37 6.09 7.14
CA ARG A 89 -0.82 6.91 6.92
C ARG A 89 -1.17 6.84 5.45
N ILE A 90 -2.42 6.49 5.14
CA ILE A 90 -2.97 6.57 3.79
C ILE A 90 -4.00 7.69 3.78
N GLU A 91 -3.87 8.60 2.83
CA GLU A 91 -4.85 9.64 2.58
C GLU A 91 -5.52 9.38 1.24
N VAL A 92 -6.83 9.14 1.29
CA VAL A 92 -7.64 8.88 0.10
C VAL A 92 -8.49 10.11 -0.19
N ASN A 93 -8.41 10.64 -1.41
CA ASN A 93 -9.16 11.80 -1.86
C ASN A 93 -9.72 11.59 -3.27
N GLY A 94 -11.01 11.28 -3.39
CA GLY A 94 -11.59 10.90 -4.68
C GLY A 94 -10.90 9.64 -5.21
N ASP A 95 -10.39 9.67 -6.44
CA ASP A 95 -9.66 8.53 -7.04
C ASP A 95 -8.13 8.62 -6.88
N PHE A 96 -7.66 9.47 -5.96
CA PHE A 96 -6.24 9.64 -5.67
C PHE A 96 -5.92 9.14 -4.26
N ALA A 97 -4.76 8.53 -4.08
CA ALA A 97 -4.28 8.13 -2.77
C ALA A 97 -2.80 8.44 -2.57
N GLU A 98 -2.46 8.82 -1.35
CA GLU A 98 -1.08 9.01 -0.91
C GLU A 98 -0.78 8.13 0.29
N MET A 99 0.39 7.52 0.30
CA MET A 99 0.91 6.79 1.44
C MET A 99 2.12 7.52 2.01
N TYR A 100 2.15 7.65 3.33
CA TYR A 100 3.25 8.21 4.09
C TYR A 100 3.80 7.14 5.04
N ILE A 101 5.12 6.99 5.09
CA ILE A 101 5.82 6.09 6.01
C ILE A 101 6.59 6.89 7.05
N ASN A 102 6.52 6.47 8.31
CA ASN A 102 7.31 6.98 9.43
C ASN A 102 7.27 8.52 9.57
N ASN A 103 6.07 9.10 9.45
CA ASN A 103 5.83 10.54 9.54
C ASN A 103 6.65 11.38 8.54
N ALA A 104 6.98 10.80 7.38
CA ALA A 104 7.64 11.54 6.31
C ALA A 104 6.86 12.82 5.97
N LYS A 105 7.60 13.92 5.75
CA LYS A 105 7.03 15.22 5.36
C LYS A 105 6.27 15.15 4.03
N TYR A 106 6.77 14.33 3.11
CA TYR A 106 6.19 14.10 1.79
C TYR A 106 5.70 12.66 1.65
N SER A 107 4.76 12.42 0.74
CA SER A 107 4.26 11.08 0.45
C SER A 107 5.40 10.18 -0.04
N THR A 108 5.44 8.97 0.50
CA THR A 108 6.38 7.92 0.12
C THR A 108 5.96 7.24 -1.17
N PHE A 109 4.65 7.20 -1.43
CA PHE A 109 4.06 6.56 -2.60
C PHE A 109 2.74 7.23 -2.94
N VAL A 110 2.46 7.34 -4.24
CA VAL A 110 1.28 7.98 -4.79
C VAL A 110 0.58 7.01 -5.73
N VAL A 111 -0.75 6.96 -5.62
CA VAL A 111 -1.63 6.33 -6.60
C VAL A 111 -2.39 7.46 -7.27
N ASP A 112 -1.90 7.87 -8.44
CA ASP A 112 -2.43 8.98 -9.24
C ASP A 112 -3.88 8.72 -9.69
N LYS A 113 -4.18 7.46 -10.03
CA LYS A 113 -5.50 6.97 -10.37
C LYS A 113 -5.76 5.59 -9.79
N MET A 114 -6.61 5.56 -8.78
CA MET A 114 -7.22 4.35 -8.24
C MET A 114 -8.17 3.70 -9.27
N LEU A 115 -8.16 2.37 -9.29
CA LEU A 115 -8.81 1.50 -10.27
C LEU A 115 -10.11 0.86 -9.74
N GLY A 116 -10.41 1.00 -8.45
CA GLY A 116 -11.63 0.48 -7.85
C GLY A 116 -12.89 1.13 -8.41
N LYS A 117 -13.95 0.33 -8.60
CA LYS A 117 -15.27 0.83 -9.03
C LYS A 117 -16.06 1.49 -7.90
N HIS A 118 -15.78 1.09 -6.66
CA HIS A 118 -16.48 1.58 -5.47
C HIS A 118 -15.65 2.65 -4.78
N LYS A 119 -16.31 3.72 -4.32
CA LYS A 119 -15.61 4.88 -3.72
C LYS A 119 -15.70 4.92 -2.20
N ILE A 120 -16.57 4.10 -1.61
CA ILE A 120 -16.90 4.05 -0.19
C ILE A 120 -16.99 2.58 0.22
N GLY A 121 -16.52 2.25 1.42
CA GLY A 121 -16.61 0.91 1.97
C GLY A 121 -15.86 0.79 3.30
N GLY A 122 -15.67 -0.45 3.75
CA GLY A 122 -14.94 -0.78 4.97
C GLY A 122 -13.45 -0.49 4.87
N VAL A 123 -12.79 -0.58 6.03
CA VAL A 123 -11.34 -0.54 6.20
C VAL A 123 -10.91 -1.83 6.90
N GLY A 124 -9.85 -2.46 6.41
CA GLY A 124 -9.35 -3.73 6.90
C GLY A 124 -7.84 -3.71 7.05
N LEU A 125 -7.34 -4.57 7.93
CA LEU A 125 -5.91 -4.77 8.13
C LEU A 125 -5.47 -5.97 7.29
N TYR A 126 -4.38 -5.82 6.54
CA TYR A 126 -3.87 -6.87 5.67
C TYR A 126 -2.58 -7.46 6.23
N VAL A 127 -2.53 -8.79 6.27
CA VAL A 127 -1.34 -9.60 6.56
C VAL A 127 -1.36 -10.79 5.61
N ASP A 128 -0.22 -11.09 5.00
CA ASP A 128 -0.05 -12.30 4.20
C ASP A 128 0.21 -13.54 5.08
N ILE A 129 -0.13 -14.73 4.55
CA ILE A 129 -0.01 -16.02 5.26
C ILE A 129 1.40 -16.34 5.78
N GLY A 130 2.46 -15.76 5.21
CA GLY A 130 3.85 -15.93 5.66
C GLY A 130 4.33 -14.90 6.69
N THR A 131 3.44 -14.04 7.18
CA THR A 131 3.76 -12.91 8.03
C THR A 131 3.06 -13.03 9.38
N ILE A 132 3.78 -12.77 10.47
CA ILE A 132 3.17 -12.45 11.76
C ILE A 132 3.12 -10.92 11.84
N GLY A 133 1.90 -10.38 11.80
CA GLY A 133 1.65 -8.94 11.78
C GLY A 133 1.04 -8.43 13.07
N TYR A 134 1.49 -7.28 13.55
CA TYR A 134 0.91 -6.58 14.69
C TYR A 134 0.49 -5.17 14.29
N PHE A 135 -0.67 -4.74 14.79
CA PHE A 135 -1.22 -3.41 14.57
C PHE A 135 -1.55 -2.77 15.91
N LYS A 136 -1.37 -1.45 15.97
CA LYS A 136 -1.78 -0.61 17.09
C LYS A 136 -2.06 0.79 16.56
N ASP A 137 -2.75 1.60 17.36
CA ASP A 137 -3.01 3.01 17.11
C ASP A 137 -3.74 3.28 15.77
N LEU A 138 -4.62 2.36 15.36
CA LEU A 138 -5.45 2.55 14.17
C LEU A 138 -6.42 3.71 14.39
N LYS A 139 -6.29 4.75 13.57
CA LYS A 139 -7.22 5.88 13.54
C LYS A 139 -7.74 6.07 12.13
N ILE A 140 -9.06 6.14 12.02
CA ILE A 140 -9.76 6.45 10.77
C ILE A 140 -10.41 7.82 10.94
N THR A 141 -10.15 8.73 10.01
CA THR A 141 -10.74 10.08 10.04
C THR A 141 -11.40 10.34 8.70
N LYS A 142 -12.72 10.51 8.71
CA LYS A 142 -13.46 10.95 7.52
C LYS A 142 -13.10 12.40 7.22
N ARG A 143 -12.78 12.69 5.97
CA ARG A 143 -12.56 14.06 5.47
C ARG A 143 -13.51 14.35 4.31
N ALA A 144 -13.81 15.63 4.11
CA ALA A 144 -14.51 16.06 2.92
C ALA A 144 -13.61 15.87 1.69
N PHE A 145 -14.21 15.61 0.54
CA PHE A 145 -13.48 15.57 -0.73
C PHE A 145 -12.94 16.96 -1.05
N ASP A 146 -11.67 17.02 -1.43
CA ASP A 146 -10.99 18.25 -1.82
C ASP A 146 -10.62 18.21 -3.31
N PRO A 147 -11.29 18.99 -4.18
CA PRO A 147 -11.01 19.00 -5.61
C PRO A 147 -9.69 19.70 -5.99
N THR A 148 -9.00 20.39 -5.07
CA THR A 148 -7.74 21.11 -5.37
C THR A 148 -6.50 20.28 -5.04
N LYS A 149 -6.60 19.31 -4.11
CA LYS A 149 -5.47 18.53 -3.58
C LYS A 149 -4.61 17.80 -4.63
N ASN A 150 -5.16 17.50 -5.80
CA ASN A 150 -4.46 16.72 -6.84
C ASN A 150 -3.90 17.61 -7.97
N LYS A 151 -3.87 18.94 -7.80
CA LYS A 151 -3.53 19.90 -8.88
C LYS A 151 -2.13 20.52 -8.76
N GLU A 152 -1.40 20.28 -7.67
CA GLU A 152 -0.23 21.09 -7.31
C GLU A 152 1.08 20.71 -8.05
N VAL A 153 1.17 19.53 -8.67
CA VAL A 153 2.29 19.15 -9.55
C VAL A 153 1.74 18.36 -10.73
N LYS A 154 1.77 18.92 -11.95
CA LYS A 154 1.38 18.18 -13.15
C LYS A 154 2.59 17.48 -13.74
N VAL A 155 2.37 16.31 -14.31
CA VAL A 155 3.42 15.60 -15.08
C VAL A 155 3.92 16.44 -16.24
N ASP A 156 3.08 17.30 -16.81
CA ASP A 156 3.45 18.24 -17.88
C ASP A 156 4.49 19.30 -17.44
N ASP A 157 4.75 19.40 -16.13
CA ASP A 157 5.77 20.28 -15.55
C ASP A 157 7.12 19.56 -15.29
N ILE A 158 7.28 18.29 -15.75
CA ILE A 158 8.48 17.43 -15.62
C ILE A 158 9.10 17.17 -16.99
#